data_AF-A0A135RTD5-F1
#
_entry.id   AF-A0A135RTD5-F1
#
_cell.length_a   1.000
_cell.length_b   1.000
_cell.length_c   1.000
_cell.angle_alpha   90.00
_cell.angle_beta   90.00
_cell.angle_gamma   90.00
#
_symmetry.space_group_name_H-M   'P 1'
#
loop_
_entity.id
_entity.type
_entity.pdbx_description
1 polymer ?
#
loop_
_entity_poly.entity_id
_entity_poly.type
_entity_poly.pdbx_seq_one_letter_code
_entity_poly.pdbx_strand_id
1 'polypeptide(L)'
;MEDAHRKIELQSRDDLAYLLTNVRRAAQEQLDNAFPHIEGSNAQEDELRAPIERLVNEYIDKTFTYAAPNLSINGMDTDPSAFLSNIGPSDEPEEAYEPWDARLRQRVEDLAREEEDLLNEIAALKKSVPGAIATAAT
;
A
#
# COMPACT_ATOMS: atom_id res chain seq x y z
N MET A 1 9.49 3.23 27.29
CA MET A 1 8.17 2.76 26.81
C MET A 1 7.86 3.59 25.60
N GLU A 2 8.07 3.04 24.42
CA GLU A 2 7.54 3.61 23.20
C GLU A 2 6.29 2.79 22.92
N ASP A 3 5.16 3.23 23.47
CA ASP A 3 3.85 2.69 23.12
C ASP A 3 3.56 3.14 21.69
N ALA A 4 4.18 2.48 20.72
CA ALA A 4 3.90 2.70 19.32
C ALA A 4 2.44 2.31 19.10
N HIS A 5 1.58 3.31 18.93
CA HIS A 5 0.18 3.09 18.59
C HIS A 5 0.11 2.24 17.32
N ARG A 6 -0.84 1.29 17.31
CA ARG A 6 -1.05 0.41 16.15
C ARG A 6 -1.27 1.28 14.89
N LYS A 7 -0.52 1.00 13.84
CA LYS A 7 -0.71 1.62 12.53
C LYS A 7 -2.12 1.33 12.00
N ILE A 8 -2.62 2.25 11.21
CA ILE A 8 -3.90 2.10 10.51
C ILE A 8 -3.64 1.21 9.30
N GLU A 9 -4.22 0.01 9.32
CA GLU A 9 -4.11 -0.94 8.21
C GLU A 9 -5.15 -0.64 7.14
N LEU A 10 -4.70 -0.58 5.89
CA LEU A 10 -5.52 -0.51 4.69
C LEU A 10 -5.47 -1.85 3.96
N GLN A 11 -6.56 -2.23 3.29
CA GLN A 11 -6.64 -3.52 2.59
C GLN A 11 -5.83 -3.48 1.29
N SER A 12 -5.85 -2.34 0.61
CA SER A 12 -5.13 -2.12 -0.66
C SER A 12 -4.69 -0.67 -0.82
N ARG A 13 -3.97 -0.39 -1.91
CA ARG A 13 -3.64 0.98 -2.33
C ARG A 13 -4.88 1.75 -2.78
N ASP A 14 -5.88 1.05 -3.31
CA ASP A 14 -7.12 1.64 -3.82
C ASP A 14 -7.95 2.27 -2.69
N ASP A 15 -7.91 1.68 -1.49
CA ASP A 15 -8.56 2.26 -0.30
C ASP A 15 -8.03 3.68 -0.01
N LEU A 16 -6.72 3.87 -0.10
CA LEU A 16 -6.09 5.18 0.14
C LEU A 16 -6.45 6.17 -0.97
N ALA A 17 -6.40 5.73 -2.23
CA ALA A 17 -6.82 6.54 -3.38
C ALA A 17 -8.30 6.96 -3.28
N TYR A 18 -9.16 6.04 -2.84
CA TYR A 18 -10.56 6.31 -2.57
C TYR A 18 -10.75 7.34 -1.45
N LEU A 19 -10.04 7.22 -0.34
CA LEU A 19 -10.08 8.20 0.76
C LEU A 19 -9.64 9.59 0.28
N LEU A 20 -8.55 9.69 -0.48
CA LEU A 20 -8.06 10.96 -1.01
C LEU A 20 -9.08 11.59 -1.98
N THR A 21 -9.63 10.80 -2.90
CA THR A 21 -10.65 11.25 -3.85
C THR A 21 -11.92 11.72 -3.14
N ASN A 22 -12.36 10.97 -2.13
CA ASN A 22 -13.54 11.34 -1.36
C ASN A 22 -13.34 12.65 -0.56
N VAL A 23 -12.17 12.84 0.04
CA VAL A 23 -11.82 14.09 0.74
C VAL A 23 -11.76 15.27 -0.23
N ARG A 24 -11.10 15.11 -1.38
CA ARG A 24 -11.04 16.16 -2.42
C ARG A 24 -12.42 16.51 -2.95
N ARG A 25 -13.27 15.52 -3.23
CA ARG A 25 -14.67 15.73 -3.63
C ARG A 25 -15.45 16.50 -2.57
N ALA A 26 -15.38 16.08 -1.31
CA ALA A 26 -16.08 16.77 -0.22
C ALA A 26 -15.58 18.21 -0.01
N ALA A 27 -14.27 18.43 -0.17
CA ALA A 27 -13.68 19.77 -0.14
C ALA A 27 -14.19 20.64 -1.29
N GLN A 28 -14.30 20.08 -2.49
CA GLN A 28 -14.84 20.78 -3.66
C GLN A 28 -16.31 21.16 -3.47
N GLU A 29 -17.14 20.22 -3.01
CA GLU A 29 -18.55 20.48 -2.68
C GLU A 29 -18.67 21.59 -1.63
N GLN A 30 -17.80 21.59 -0.62
CA GLN A 30 -17.78 22.63 0.39
C GLN A 30 -17.34 24.00 -0.16
N LEU A 31 -16.36 24.03 -1.07
CA LEU A 31 -15.94 25.25 -1.75
C LEU A 31 -17.05 25.82 -2.63
N ASP A 32 -17.75 24.96 -3.38
CA ASP A 32 -18.86 25.37 -4.25
C ASP A 32 -20.07 25.88 -3.44
N ASN A 33 -20.31 25.30 -2.26
CA ASN A 33 -21.33 25.79 -1.33
C ASN A 33 -20.93 27.13 -0.67
N ALA A 34 -19.66 27.32 -0.35
CA ALA A 34 -19.15 28.53 0.31
C ALA A 34 -18.99 29.72 -0.65
N PHE A 35 -18.66 29.43 -1.92
CA PHE A 35 -18.48 30.39 -3.01
C PHE A 35 -19.40 30.02 -4.19
N PRO A 36 -20.73 30.20 -4.05
CA PRO A 36 -21.66 29.88 -5.11
C PRO A 36 -21.49 30.84 -6.29
N HIS A 37 -21.46 30.31 -7.50
CA HIS A 37 -21.36 31.12 -8.71
C HIS A 37 -22.71 31.81 -8.97
N ILE A 38 -22.81 33.11 -8.71
CA ILE A 38 -23.99 33.92 -9.01
C ILE A 38 -23.77 34.63 -10.35
N GLU A 39 -24.73 34.56 -11.29
CA GLU A 39 -24.66 35.35 -12.52
C GLU A 39 -24.60 36.85 -12.18
N GLY A 40 -23.45 37.49 -12.48
CA GLY A 40 -23.18 38.90 -12.14
C GLY A 40 -22.41 39.12 -10.83
N SER A 41 -21.95 38.07 -10.15
CA SER A 41 -21.00 38.18 -9.03
C SER A 41 -19.69 38.86 -9.47
N ASN A 42 -19.15 39.68 -8.57
CA ASN A 42 -17.95 40.47 -8.85
C ASN A 42 -16.73 39.55 -8.96
N ALA A 43 -15.82 39.83 -9.89
CA ALA A 43 -14.55 39.10 -10.09
C ALA A 43 -13.73 38.87 -8.81
N GLN A 44 -14.00 39.63 -7.74
CA GLN A 44 -13.35 39.57 -6.44
C GLN A 44 -13.73 38.32 -5.60
N GLU A 45 -14.92 37.74 -5.80
CA GLU A 45 -15.30 36.46 -5.14
C GLU A 45 -14.54 35.28 -5.79
N ASP A 46 -14.39 35.31 -7.12
CA ASP A 46 -13.54 34.38 -7.86
C ASP A 46 -12.05 34.53 -7.49
N GLU A 47 -11.58 35.75 -7.22
CA GLU A 47 -10.21 36.02 -6.75
C GLU A 47 -9.87 35.36 -5.42
N LEU A 48 -10.85 35.17 -4.51
CA LEU A 48 -10.63 34.48 -3.23
C LEU A 48 -10.78 32.96 -3.35
N ARG A 49 -11.64 32.49 -4.26
CA ARG A 49 -11.88 31.06 -4.48
C ARG A 49 -10.60 30.31 -4.85
N ALA A 50 -9.87 30.78 -5.86
CA ALA A 50 -8.67 30.08 -6.35
C ALA A 50 -7.53 29.97 -5.30
N PRO A 51 -7.17 31.03 -4.53
CA PRO A 51 -6.22 30.93 -3.43
C PRO A 51 -6.65 29.97 -2.33
N ILE A 52 -7.94 29.97 -1.97
CA ILE A 52 -8.46 29.09 -0.92
C ILE A 52 -8.46 27.63 -1.40
N GLU A 53 -8.93 27.37 -2.61
CA GLU A 53 -8.89 26.04 -3.23
C GLU A 53 -7.45 25.48 -3.24
N ARG A 54 -6.48 26.30 -3.63
CA ARG A 54 -5.05 25.93 -3.56
C ARG A 54 -4.59 25.59 -2.13
N LEU A 55 -4.96 26.41 -1.13
CA LEU A 55 -4.59 26.17 0.27
C LEU A 55 -5.24 24.91 0.83
N VAL A 56 -6.49 24.63 0.44
CA VAL A 56 -7.22 23.42 0.83
C VAL A 56 -6.55 22.18 0.23
N ASN A 57 -6.21 22.20 -1.06
CA ASN A 57 -5.49 21.10 -1.70
C ASN A 57 -4.11 20.87 -1.06
N GLU A 58 -3.36 21.94 -0.78
CA GLU A 58 -2.08 21.85 -0.06
C GLU A 58 -2.24 21.28 1.35
N TYR A 59 -3.31 21.65 2.05
CA TYR A 59 -3.63 21.12 3.36
C TYR A 59 -3.92 19.62 3.30
N ILE A 60 -4.75 19.18 2.34
CA ILE A 60 -5.06 17.76 2.12
C ILE A 60 -3.76 16.98 1.87
N ASP A 61 -2.91 17.45 0.96
CA ASP A 61 -1.66 16.76 0.63
C ASP A 61 -0.74 16.64 1.87
N LYS A 62 -0.63 17.70 2.68
CA LYS A 62 0.12 17.69 3.95
C LYS A 62 -0.47 16.69 4.96
N THR A 63 -1.79 16.65 5.09
CA THR A 63 -2.46 15.72 6.02
C THR A 63 -2.13 14.27 5.68
N PHE A 64 -2.25 13.89 4.40
CA PHE A 64 -1.92 12.52 3.98
C PHE A 64 -0.41 12.22 4.07
N THR A 65 0.44 13.22 3.79
CA THR A 65 1.89 13.10 4.01
C THR A 65 2.22 12.79 5.47
N TYR A 66 1.63 13.53 6.42
CA TYR A 66 1.88 13.32 7.86
C TYR A 66 1.19 12.08 8.42
N ALA A 67 0.12 11.61 7.77
CA ALA A 67 -0.52 10.35 8.13
C ALA A 67 0.31 9.14 7.68
N ALA A 68 1.02 9.23 6.55
CA ALA A 68 1.70 8.09 5.91
C ALA A 68 2.58 7.22 6.84
N PRO A 69 3.38 7.76 7.78
CA PRO A 69 4.17 6.93 8.71
C PRO A 69 3.32 6.03 9.62
N ASN A 70 2.06 6.41 9.84
CA ASN A 70 1.09 5.72 10.68
C ASN A 70 0.11 4.85 9.87
N LEU A 71 0.29 4.77 8.54
CA LEU A 71 -0.48 3.90 7.66
C LEU A 71 0.37 2.67 7.27
N SER A 72 -0.30 1.55 7.05
CA SER A 72 0.32 0.35 6.48
C SER A 72 -0.67 -0.33 5.54
N ILE A 73 -0.15 -0.94 4.48
CA ILE A 73 -0.93 -1.74 3.54
C ILE A 73 -0.40 -3.17 3.63
N ASN A 74 -1.23 -4.08 4.14
CA ASN A 74 -0.85 -5.48 4.35
C ASN A 74 0.47 -5.62 5.16
N GLY A 75 0.67 -4.78 6.17
CA GLY A 75 1.88 -4.78 6.99
C GLY A 75 3.14 -4.16 6.36
N MET A 76 3.04 -3.57 5.16
CA MET A 76 4.11 -2.78 4.54
C MET A 76 3.90 -1.29 4.74
N ASP A 77 4.99 -0.55 4.90
CA ASP A 77 4.96 0.91 5.01
C ASP A 77 4.54 1.58 3.70
N THR A 78 3.79 2.68 3.81
CA THR A 78 3.30 3.45 2.66
C THR A 78 4.20 4.65 2.39
N ASP A 79 4.65 4.81 1.14
CA ASP A 79 5.38 6.01 0.70
C ASP A 79 4.39 7.12 0.28
N PRO A 80 4.36 8.28 0.97
CA PRO A 80 3.43 9.36 0.63
C PRO A 80 3.55 9.88 -0.81
N SER A 81 4.74 9.81 -1.42
CA SER A 81 4.96 10.28 -2.78
C SER A 81 4.21 9.45 -3.84
N ALA A 82 4.03 8.15 -3.59
CA ALA A 82 3.37 7.23 -4.51
C ALA A 82 1.87 7.53 -4.69
N PHE A 83 1.24 8.25 -3.76
CA PHE A 83 -0.20 8.53 -3.77
C PHE A 83 -0.55 10.01 -4.00
N LEU A 84 0.39 10.91 -3.69
CA LEU A 84 0.23 12.37 -3.93
C LEU A 84 0.59 12.76 -5.37
N SER A 85 1.28 11.86 -6.08
CA SER A 85 1.45 11.94 -7.53
C SER A 85 0.06 11.97 -8.14
N ASN A 86 -0.29 13.13 -8.70
CA ASN A 86 -1.62 13.51 -9.17
C ASN A 86 -2.35 12.33 -9.84
N ILE A 87 -3.33 11.74 -9.14
CA ILE A 87 -4.26 10.74 -9.69
C ILE A 87 -5.06 11.45 -10.80
N GLY A 88 -4.51 11.44 -12.01
CA GLY A 88 -5.30 11.64 -13.20
C GLY A 88 -6.29 10.48 -13.33
N PRO A 89 -7.39 10.64 -14.09
CA PRO A 89 -8.37 9.58 -14.35
C PRO A 89 -7.82 8.42 -15.22
N SER A 90 -6.50 8.17 -15.14
CA SER A 90 -5.74 7.24 -15.96
C SER A 90 -4.98 6.19 -15.13
N ASP A 91 -4.95 6.31 -13.80
CA ASP A 91 -4.36 5.31 -12.90
C ASP A 91 -5.43 4.35 -12.35
N GLU A 92 -6.29 3.81 -13.21
CA GLU A 92 -6.66 2.41 -12.96
C GLU A 92 -5.34 1.64 -13.10
N PRO A 93 -4.97 0.74 -12.17
CA PRO A 93 -3.80 -0.08 -12.39
C PRO A 93 -4.01 -0.79 -13.73
N GLU A 94 -3.30 -0.38 -14.78
CA GLU A 94 -3.26 -1.16 -16.02
C GLU A 94 -2.97 -2.58 -15.57
N GLU A 95 -3.88 -3.51 -15.85
CA GLU A 95 -3.73 -4.92 -15.46
C GLU A 95 -2.45 -5.45 -16.13
N ALA A 96 -1.33 -5.26 -15.45
CA ALA A 96 -0.02 -5.61 -15.93
C ALA A 96 0.09 -7.12 -15.76
N TYR A 97 -0.27 -7.84 -16.82
CA TYR A 97 -0.13 -9.27 -16.86
C TYR A 97 1.36 -9.62 -16.93
N GLU A 98 1.91 -10.18 -15.85
CA GLU A 98 3.27 -10.71 -15.91
C GLU A 98 3.36 -11.80 -16.98
N PRO A 99 4.28 -11.69 -17.94
CA PRO A 99 4.50 -12.74 -18.92
C PRO A 99 4.93 -14.03 -18.24
N TRP A 100 4.45 -15.16 -18.77
CA TRP A 100 4.83 -16.48 -18.28
C TRP A 100 6.35 -16.74 -18.44
N ASP A 101 7.08 -16.80 -17.33
CA ASP A 101 8.50 -17.18 -17.33
C ASP A 101 8.68 -18.68 -17.06
N ALA A 102 8.98 -19.43 -18.13
CA ALA A 102 9.24 -20.86 -18.05
C ALA A 102 10.47 -21.21 -17.20
N ARG A 103 11.46 -20.30 -17.09
CA ARG A 103 12.66 -20.52 -16.28
C ARG A 103 12.34 -20.39 -14.80
N LEU A 104 11.51 -19.42 -14.43
CA LEU A 104 11.06 -19.25 -13.05
C LEU A 104 10.25 -20.46 -12.60
N ARG A 105 9.35 -20.96 -13.45
CA ARG A 105 8.61 -22.21 -13.18
C ARG A 105 9.54 -23.40 -12.99
N GLN A 106 10.51 -23.60 -13.90
CA GLN A 106 11.45 -24.72 -13.78
C GLN A 106 12.21 -24.64 -12.45
N ARG A 107 12.64 -23.43 -12.05
CA ARG A 107 13.31 -23.21 -10.76
C ARG A 107 12.42 -23.54 -9.56
N VAL A 108 11.13 -23.20 -9.62
CA VAL A 108 10.16 -23.57 -8.57
C VAL A 108 10.01 -25.09 -8.49
N GLU A 109 9.92 -25.79 -9.62
CA GLU A 109 9.86 -27.25 -9.64
C GLU A 109 11.14 -27.90 -9.08
N ASP A 110 12.31 -27.37 -9.44
CA ASP A 110 13.59 -27.87 -8.95
C ASP A 110 13.73 -27.66 -7.43
N LEU A 111 13.35 -26.49 -6.93
CA LEU A 111 13.32 -26.18 -5.48
C LEU A 111 12.35 -27.09 -4.72
N ALA A 112 11.18 -27.39 -5.28
CA ALA A 112 10.22 -28.30 -4.66
C ALA A 112 10.76 -29.73 -4.57
N ARG A 113 11.49 -30.21 -5.58
CA ARG A 113 12.17 -31.52 -5.52
C ARG A 113 13.27 -31.53 -4.46
N GLU A 114 14.07 -30.47 -4.41
CA GLU A 114 15.12 -30.32 -3.39
C GLU A 114 14.53 -30.33 -1.97
N GLU A 115 13.39 -29.68 -1.77
CA GLU A 115 12.63 -29.72 -0.52
C GLU A 115 12.23 -31.17 -0.15
N GLU A 116 11.64 -31.93 -1.08
CA GLU A 116 11.23 -33.31 -0.85
C GLU A 116 12.43 -34.23 -0.50
N ASP A 117 13.56 -34.07 -1.20
CA ASP A 117 14.78 -34.84 -0.95
C ASP A 117 15.34 -34.55 0.45
N LEU A 118 15.40 -33.27 0.83
CA LEU A 118 15.85 -32.86 2.17
C LEU A 118 14.90 -33.36 3.28
N LEU A 119 13.59 -33.37 3.03
CA LEU A 119 12.61 -33.93 3.97
C LEU A 119 12.83 -35.44 4.17
N ASN A 120 13.12 -36.17 3.09
CA ASN A 120 13.43 -37.60 3.15
C ASN A 120 14.74 -37.86 3.91
N GLU A 121 15.77 -37.05 3.68
CA GLU A 121 17.05 -37.14 4.39
C GLU A 121 16.87 -36.89 5.90
N ILE A 122 16.13 -35.83 6.26
CA ILE A 122 15.81 -35.53 7.66
C ILE A 122 15.04 -36.69 8.30
N ALA A 123 14.09 -37.30 7.61
CA ALA A 123 13.36 -38.45 8.11
C ALA A 123 14.28 -39.66 8.35
N ALA A 124 15.21 -39.93 7.43
CA ALA A 124 16.21 -40.99 7.57
C ALA A 124 17.17 -40.72 8.74
N LEU A 125 17.62 -39.47 8.92
CA LEU A 125 18.47 -39.05 10.03
C LEU A 125 17.75 -39.25 11.37
N LYS A 126 16.49 -38.78 11.46
CA LYS A 126 15.65 -38.94 12.66
C LYS A 126 15.46 -40.39 13.07
N LYS A 127 15.40 -41.32 12.10
CA LYS A 127 15.28 -42.75 12.37
C LYS A 127 16.59 -43.40 12.81
N SER A 128 17.71 -43.07 12.17
CA SER A 128 18.98 -43.80 12.31
C SER A 128 19.87 -43.27 13.43
N VAL A 129 19.92 -41.95 13.63
CA VAL A 129 20.85 -41.30 14.55
C VAL A 129 20.59 -41.65 16.03
N PRO A 130 19.34 -41.67 16.56
CA PRO A 130 19.12 -41.97 17.97
C PRO A 130 19.61 -43.36 18.38
N GLY A 131 19.42 -44.37 17.51
CA GLY A 131 19.89 -45.73 17.74
C GLY A 131 21.41 -45.84 17.72
N ALA A 132 22.06 -45.19 16.76
CA ALA A 132 23.52 -45.19 16.63
C ALA A 132 24.20 -44.52 17.84
N ILE A 133 23.67 -43.39 18.32
CA ILE A 133 24.18 -42.70 19.51
C ILE A 133 24.00 -43.57 20.77
N ALA A 134 22.85 -44.21 20.93
CA ALA A 134 22.59 -45.09 22.08
C ALA A 134 23.58 -46.28 22.14
N THR A 135 23.95 -46.86 21.00
CA THR A 135 24.94 -47.95 20.94
C THR A 135 26.39 -47.48 21.11
N ALA A 136 26.70 -46.23 20.79
CA ALA A 136 28.04 -45.67 20.93
C ALA A 136 28.34 -45.13 22.34
N ALA A 137 27.31 -44.90 23.16
CA ALA A 137 27.42 -44.40 24.53
C ALA A 137 27.49 -45.51 25.61
N THR A 138 27.38 -46.78 25.22
CA THR A 138 27.60 -47.99 26.04
C THR A 138 28.98 -48.58 25.81
#